data_AF-A0A2N5BC30-F1
#
_entry.id   AF-A0A2N5BC30-F1
#
_cell.length_a   1.000
_cell.length_b   1.000
_cell.length_c   1.000
_cell.angle_alpha   90.00
_cell.angle_beta   90.00
_cell.angle_gamma   90.00
#
_symmetry.space_group_name_H-M   'P 1'
#
loop_
_entity.id
_entity.type
_entity.pdbx_description
1 polymer ?
#
loop_
_entity_poly.entity_id
_entity_poly.type
_entity_poly.pdbx_seq_one_letter_code
_entity_poly.pdbx_strand_id
1 'polypeptide(L)'
;MSKKLTYEQLMGQIAEAAVGYKQAETQRNALRRELNGLYRTYFAAYGHPYPGEPRKRIDPEDERFRGVLSFTDAAFQRWLSARELTTRLKRKLSGLVERLERAQ
;
A
#
# COMPACT_ATOMS: atom_id res chain seq x y z
N MET A 1 4.60 -33.56 16.10
CA MET A 1 5.66 -33.02 15.23
C MET A 1 5.01 -32.52 13.95
N SER A 2 5.13 -31.24 13.61
CA SER A 2 4.66 -30.74 12.31
C SER A 2 5.53 -31.36 11.21
N LYS A 3 4.93 -32.07 10.25
CA LYS A 3 5.68 -32.64 9.12
C LYS A 3 6.34 -31.49 8.36
N LYS A 4 7.64 -31.60 8.09
CA LYS A 4 8.33 -30.68 7.16
C LYS A 4 7.61 -30.73 5.82
N LEU A 5 7.22 -29.57 5.30
CA LEU A 5 6.61 -29.46 3.97
C LEU A 5 7.61 -29.92 2.91
N THR A 6 7.12 -30.57 1.87
CA THR A 6 7.94 -30.94 0.71
C THR A 6 8.29 -29.71 -0.13
N TYR A 7 9.31 -29.83 -0.98
CA TYR A 7 9.69 -28.77 -1.92
C TYR A 7 8.50 -28.33 -2.80
N GLU A 8 7.75 -29.27 -3.35
CA GLU A 8 6.56 -29.00 -4.18
C GLU A 8 5.46 -28.24 -3.40
N GLN A 9 5.24 -28.61 -2.14
CA GLN A 9 4.28 -27.92 -1.27
C GLN A 9 4.72 -26.48 -0.97
N LEU A 10 6.02 -26.26 -0.72
CA LEU A 10 6.56 -24.92 -0.52
C LEU A 10 6.46 -24.08 -1.80
N MET A 11 6.77 -24.66 -2.96
CA MET A 11 6.60 -23.99 -4.26
C MET A 11 5.15 -23.59 -4.54
N GLY A 12 4.18 -24.47 -4.23
CA GLY A 12 2.75 -24.14 -4.33
C GLY A 12 2.36 -22.96 -3.44
N GLN A 13 2.79 -22.98 -2.17
CA GLN A 13 2.54 -21.86 -1.24
C GLN A 13 3.19 -20.55 -1.69
N ILE A 14 4.39 -20.61 -2.29
CA ILE A 14 5.07 -19.44 -2.86
C ILE A 14 4.26 -18.88 -4.03
N ALA A 15 3.78 -19.74 -4.94
CA ALA A 15 2.97 -19.31 -6.09
C ALA A 15 1.69 -18.59 -5.63
N GLU A 16 0.95 -19.17 -4.68
CA GLU A 16 -0.25 -18.54 -4.10
C GLU A 16 0.08 -17.19 -3.42
N ALA A 17 1.16 -17.14 -2.63
CA ALA A 17 1.59 -15.93 -1.96
C ALA A 17 2.02 -14.83 -2.95
N ALA A 18 2.65 -15.20 -4.06
CA ALA A 18 3.07 -14.28 -5.12
C ALA A 18 1.86 -13.68 -5.83
N VAL A 19 0.86 -14.49 -6.19
CA VAL A 19 -0.41 -14.00 -6.77
C VAL A 19 -1.10 -13.04 -5.81
N GLY A 20 -1.25 -13.42 -4.54
CA GLY A 20 -1.88 -12.57 -3.52
C GLY A 20 -1.13 -11.24 -3.33
N TYR A 21 0.21 -11.28 -3.27
CA TYR A 21 1.04 -10.08 -3.20
C TYR A 21 0.81 -9.17 -4.42
N LYS A 22 0.79 -9.73 -5.63
CA LYS A 22 0.63 -8.94 -6.86
C LYS A 22 -0.75 -8.29 -6.97
N GLN A 23 -1.80 -9.00 -6.55
CA GLN A 23 -3.16 -8.45 -6.48
C GLN A 23 -3.23 -7.27 -5.49
N ALA A 24 -2.71 -7.45 -4.28
CA ALA A 24 -2.68 -6.38 -3.27
C ALA A 24 -1.84 -5.16 -3.74
N GLU A 25 -0.70 -5.40 -4.39
CA GLU A 25 0.13 -4.33 -4.97
C GLU A 25 -0.62 -3.53 -6.04
N THR A 26 -1.35 -4.23 -6.92
CA THR A 26 -2.16 -3.61 -7.98
C THR A 26 -3.26 -2.74 -7.36
N GLN A 27 -3.98 -3.26 -6.36
CA GLN A 27 -5.02 -2.52 -5.65
C GLN A 27 -4.47 -1.29 -4.93
N ARG A 28 -3.35 -1.44 -4.20
CA ARG A 28 -2.66 -0.32 -3.54
C ARG A 28 -2.29 0.78 -4.53
N ASN A 29 -1.77 0.41 -5.71
CA ASN A 29 -1.38 1.37 -6.74
C ASN A 29 -2.60 2.06 -7.39
N ALA A 30 -3.73 1.36 -7.54
CA ALA A 30 -4.98 1.97 -7.99
C ALA A 30 -5.49 3.00 -6.97
N LEU A 31 -5.58 2.62 -5.69
CA LEU A 31 -6.02 3.51 -4.61
C LEU A 31 -5.10 4.72 -4.42
N ARG A 32 -3.78 4.55 -4.63
CA ARG A 32 -2.84 5.67 -4.58
C ARG A 32 -3.11 6.69 -5.69
N ARG A 33 -3.44 6.21 -6.90
CA ARG A 33 -3.79 7.08 -8.04
C ARG A 33 -5.10 7.82 -7.79
N GLU A 34 -6.10 7.14 -7.25
CA GLU A 34 -7.37 7.74 -6.82
C GLU A 34 -7.14 8.86 -5.79
N LEU A 35 -6.41 8.56 -4.70
CA LEU A 35 -6.09 9.54 -3.66
C LEU A 35 -5.35 10.77 -4.22
N ASN A 36 -4.37 10.56 -5.11
CA ASN A 36 -3.68 11.66 -5.78
C ASN A 36 -4.61 12.44 -6.74
N GLY A 37 -5.62 11.80 -7.31
CA GLY A 37 -6.69 12.46 -8.04
C GLY A 37 -7.47 13.41 -7.14
N LEU A 38 -7.92 12.94 -5.97
CA LEU A 38 -8.67 13.74 -5.01
C LEU A 38 -7.88 14.94 -4.49
N TYR A 39 -6.58 14.79 -4.20
CA TYR A 39 -5.72 15.92 -3.83
C TYR A 39 -5.68 16.99 -4.92
N ARG A 40 -5.53 16.58 -6.20
CA ARG A 40 -5.53 17.51 -7.33
C ARG A 40 -6.87 18.21 -7.49
N THR A 41 -7.98 17.48 -7.38
CA THR A 41 -9.33 18.05 -7.45
C THR A 41 -9.54 19.09 -6.34
N TYR A 42 -9.14 18.77 -5.10
CA TYR A 42 -9.27 19.69 -3.98
C TYR A 42 -8.45 20.98 -4.20
N PHE A 43 -7.16 20.86 -4.52
CA PHE A 43 -6.31 22.03 -4.70
C PHE A 43 -6.65 22.84 -5.96
N ALA A 44 -7.27 22.23 -6.98
CA ALA A 44 -7.80 22.98 -8.11
C ALA A 44 -9.01 23.86 -7.73
N ALA A 45 -9.86 23.38 -6.80
CA ALA A 45 -11.04 24.11 -6.36
C ALA A 45 -10.75 25.18 -5.30
N TYR A 46 -9.87 24.87 -4.33
CA TYR A 46 -9.63 25.71 -3.14
C TYR A 46 -8.25 26.38 -3.12
N GLY A 47 -7.38 26.06 -4.08
CA GLY A 47 -5.99 26.50 -4.09
C GLY A 47 -5.10 25.69 -3.14
N HIS A 48 -3.79 25.75 -3.38
CA HIS A 48 -2.80 25.19 -2.45
C HIS A 48 -2.53 26.19 -1.31
N PRO A 49 -2.47 25.77 -0.02
CA PRO A 49 -2.24 26.69 1.08
C PRO A 49 -0.92 27.47 1.03
N TYR A 50 0.02 26.95 0.25
CA TYR A 50 1.31 27.57 -0.05
C TYR A 50 1.45 27.73 -1.56
N PRO A 51 0.93 28.81 -2.16
CA PRO A 51 0.95 28.98 -3.61
C PRO A 51 2.37 29.16 -4.18
N GLY A 52 3.31 29.70 -3.38
CA GLY A 52 4.74 29.78 -3.74
C GLY A 52 5.50 28.45 -3.63
N GLU A 53 4.90 27.44 -3.00
CA GLU A 53 5.51 26.11 -2.79
C GLU A 53 4.53 24.99 -3.20
N PRO A 54 4.15 24.88 -4.48
CA PRO A 54 3.14 23.91 -4.93
C PRO A 54 3.58 22.45 -4.81
N ARG A 55 4.86 22.21 -4.55
CA ARG A 55 5.42 20.87 -4.28
C ARG A 55 5.53 20.55 -2.79
N LYS A 56 5.16 21.48 -1.91
CA LYS A 56 5.18 21.25 -0.47
C LYS A 56 4.27 20.06 -0.16
N ARG A 57 4.78 19.16 0.66
CA ARG A 57 4.03 17.96 1.04
C ARG A 57 2.86 18.36 1.92
N ILE A 58 1.76 17.62 1.80
CA ILE A 58 0.65 17.72 2.74
C ILE A 58 1.18 17.29 4.11
N ASP A 59 1.17 18.23 5.05
CA ASP A 59 1.57 18.02 6.43
C ASP A 59 0.31 17.83 7.29
N PRO A 60 0.10 16.65 7.91
CA PRO A 60 -1.04 16.40 8.79
C PRO A 60 -1.13 17.34 10.00
N GLU A 61 0.00 17.88 10.47
CA GLU A 61 0.07 18.72 11.66
C GLU A 61 -0.20 20.20 11.35
N ASP A 62 -0.15 20.61 10.07
CA ASP A 62 -0.44 21.97 9.66
C ASP A 62 -1.95 22.14 9.41
N GLU A 63 -2.59 22.95 10.24
CA GLU A 63 -4.04 23.19 10.20
C GLU A 63 -4.53 23.68 8.85
N ARG A 64 -3.69 24.33 8.05
CA ARG A 64 -4.04 24.76 6.69
C ARG A 64 -4.35 23.61 5.75
N PHE A 65 -3.82 22.41 6.01
CA PHE A 65 -4.16 21.20 5.26
C PHE A 65 -5.38 20.47 5.82
N ARG A 66 -5.98 20.89 6.95
CA ARG A 66 -7.13 20.21 7.57
C ARG A 66 -8.26 19.96 6.59
N GLY A 67 -8.58 20.94 5.73
CA GLY A 67 -9.64 20.80 4.73
C GLY A 67 -9.38 19.68 3.72
N VAL A 68 -8.17 19.59 3.16
CA VAL A 68 -7.82 18.51 2.21
C VAL A 68 -7.73 17.16 2.91
N LEU A 69 -7.26 17.13 4.16
CA LEU A 69 -7.18 15.91 4.97
C LEU A 69 -8.58 15.37 5.25
N SER A 70 -9.51 16.21 5.73
CA SER A 70 -10.90 15.81 5.94
C SER A 70 -11.59 15.38 4.64
N PHE A 71 -11.35 16.07 3.53
CA PHE A 71 -11.92 15.71 2.23
C PHE A 71 -11.42 14.35 1.72
N THR A 72 -10.17 13.99 2.00
CA THR A 72 -9.54 12.78 1.45
C THR A 72 -9.44 11.61 2.43
N ASP A 73 -9.87 11.79 3.68
CA ASP A 73 -9.65 10.81 4.76
C ASP A 73 -10.13 9.41 4.39
N ALA A 74 -11.37 9.25 3.93
CA ALA A 74 -11.90 7.94 3.56
C ALA A 74 -11.06 7.23 2.47
N ALA A 75 -10.56 7.96 1.48
CA ALA A 75 -9.70 7.41 0.44
C ALA A 75 -8.29 7.10 0.96
N PHE A 76 -7.78 7.94 1.87
CA PHE A 76 -6.51 7.72 2.56
C PHE A 76 -6.56 6.45 3.41
N GLN A 77 -7.62 6.23 4.20
CA GLN A 77 -7.79 5.02 5.00
C GLN A 77 -7.83 3.75 4.13
N ARG A 78 -8.59 3.76 3.01
CA ARG A 78 -8.59 2.63 2.07
C ARG A 78 -7.20 2.33 1.52
N TRP A 79 -6.47 3.37 1.10
CA TRP A 79 -5.10 3.21 0.62
C TRP A 79 -4.16 2.68 1.71
N LEU A 80 -4.31 3.17 2.95
CA LEU A 80 -3.51 2.73 4.10
C LEU A 80 -3.70 1.24 4.37
N SER A 81 -4.95 0.77 4.45
CA SER A 81 -5.26 -0.65 4.64
C SER A 81 -4.69 -1.52 3.50
N ALA A 82 -4.78 -1.06 2.25
CA ALA A 82 -4.18 -1.77 1.11
C ALA A 82 -2.65 -1.82 1.17
N ARG A 83 -2.00 -0.75 1.65
CA ARG A 83 -0.55 -0.69 1.88
C ARG A 83 -0.11 -1.66 2.97
N GLU A 84 -0.85 -1.74 4.07
CA GLU A 84 -0.60 -2.68 5.16
C GLU A 84 -0.74 -4.13 4.70
N LEU A 85 -1.82 -4.45 3.98
CA LEU A 85 -2.03 -5.76 3.39
C LEU A 85 -0.88 -6.15 2.46
N THR A 86 -0.47 -5.24 1.57
CA THR A 86 0.65 -5.48 0.64
C THR A 86 1.95 -5.76 1.40
N THR A 87 2.22 -5.01 2.47
CA THR A 87 3.41 -5.21 3.32
C THR A 87 3.39 -6.58 3.98
N ARG A 88 2.23 -6.99 4.54
CA ARG A 88 2.04 -8.29 5.17
C ARG A 88 2.27 -9.44 4.18
N LEU A 89 1.69 -9.34 2.99
CA LEU A 89 1.82 -10.38 1.95
C LEU A 89 3.26 -10.46 1.41
N LYS A 90 3.95 -9.32 1.25
CA LYS A 90 5.37 -9.30 0.88
C LYS A 90 6.21 -10.07 1.90
N ARG A 91 6.01 -9.79 3.20
CA ARG A 91 6.73 -10.50 4.28
C ARG A 91 6.43 -12.00 4.29
N LYS A 92 5.16 -12.39 4.07
CA LYS A 92 4.78 -13.80 3.95
C LYS A 92 5.51 -14.48 2.79
N LEU A 93 5.52 -13.85 1.60
CA LEU A 93 6.22 -14.36 0.42
C LEU A 93 7.71 -14.52 0.69
N SER A 94 8.39 -13.49 1.21
CA SER A 94 9.82 -13.56 1.57
C SER A 94 10.10 -14.69 2.55
N GLY A 95 9.28 -14.85 3.60
CA GLY A 95 9.46 -15.94 4.56
C GLY A 95 9.24 -17.33 3.98
N LEU A 96 8.42 -17.49 2.95
CA LEU A 96 8.26 -18.77 2.24
C LEU A 96 9.46 -19.06 1.35
N VAL A 97 9.99 -18.06 0.65
CA VAL A 97 11.21 -18.18 -0.15
C VAL A 97 12.39 -18.56 0.72
N GLU A 98 12.62 -17.88 1.85
CA GLU A 98 13.69 -18.24 2.79
C GLU A 98 13.57 -19.67 3.32
N ARG A 99 12.34 -20.17 3.52
CA ARG A 99 12.11 -21.57 3.96
C ARG A 99 12.44 -22.57 2.86
N LEU A 100 12.15 -22.23 1.59
CA LEU A 100 12.52 -23.06 0.45
C LEU A 100 14.04 -23.14 0.31
N GLU A 101 14.74 -22.01 0.42
CA GLU A 101 16.21 -21.93 0.35
C GLU A 101 16.88 -22.78 1.45
N ARG A 102 16.29 -22.84 2.66
CA ARG A 102 16.79 -23.68 3.77
C ARG A 102 16.44 -25.16 3.65
N ALA A 103 15.54 -25.52 2.74
CA ALA A 103 15.10 -26.90 2.52
C ALA A 103 15.81 -27.58 1.33
N GLN A 104 16.55 -26.80 0.53
CA GLN A 104 17.51 -27.27 -0.47
C GLN A 104 18.83 -27.64 0.18
#